data_AF-A0A3D9IF37-F1
#
_entry.id   AF-A0A3D9IF37-F1
#
_cell.length_a   1.000
_cell.length_b   1.000
_cell.length_c   1.000
_cell.angle_alpha   90.00
_cell.angle_beta   90.00
_cell.angle_gamma   90.00
#
_symmetry.space_group_name_H-M   'P 1'
#
loop_
_entity.id
_entity.type
_entity.pdbx_description
1 polymer ?
#
loop_
_entity_poly.entity_id
_entity_poly.type
_entity_poly.pdbx_seq_one_letter_code
_entity_poly.pdbx_strand_id
1 'polypeptide(L)'
;MIRYGDELWTELKFKGFSYEAVRRDDQWVDVTLKAETEEDTPLPLDLIDFSIMAICTHNGHPIQLVTLDEDCDCEYQLTEWEIDQINAFIRTDKVQAAIISAASTVES
;
A
#
# COMPACT_ATOMS: atom_id res chain seq x y z
N MET A 1 12.79 -2.38 0.38
CA MET A 1 12.68 -0.96 0.69
C MET A 1 14.03 -0.30 0.66
N ILE A 2 14.05 0.90 0.08
CA ILE A 2 15.22 1.75 -0.05
C ILE A 2 15.06 2.85 1.00
N ARG A 3 16.01 2.97 1.94
CA ARG A 3 16.04 4.12 2.84
C ARG A 3 16.73 5.29 2.14
N TYR A 4 16.19 6.50 2.28
CA TYR A 4 16.82 7.69 1.69
C TYR A 4 18.27 7.86 2.21
N GLY A 5 19.24 7.84 1.29
CA GLY A 5 20.67 8.03 1.60
C GLY A 5 21.51 6.75 1.66
N ASP A 6 20.90 5.56 1.56
CA ASP A 6 21.62 4.28 1.63
C ASP A 6 21.98 3.74 0.24
N GLU A 7 23.18 3.15 0.11
CA GLU A 7 23.65 2.46 -1.11
C GLU A 7 23.21 0.99 -1.18
N LEU A 8 22.70 0.44 -0.07
CA LEU A 8 22.24 -0.93 0.07
C LEU A 8 20.77 -0.93 0.47
N TRP A 9 19.96 -1.73 -0.22
CA TRP A 9 18.55 -1.95 0.12
C TRP A 9 18.25 -3.44 0.23
N THR A 10 17.24 -3.75 1.04
CA THR A 10 16.69 -5.11 1.18
C THR A 10 15.31 -5.11 0.58
N GLU A 11 15.03 -6.00 -0.36
CA GLU A 11 13.68 -6.17 -0.91
C GLU A 11 12.81 -6.98 0.06
N LEU A 12 11.65 -6.45 0.42
CA LEU A 12 10.66 -7.15 1.23
C LEU A 12 9.83 -8.08 0.36
N LYS A 13 9.71 -9.33 0.80
CA LYS A 13 8.74 -10.29 0.27
C LYS A 13 7.46 -10.19 1.09
N PHE A 14 6.37 -9.83 0.43
CA PHE A 14 5.08 -9.76 1.09
C PHE A 14 4.38 -11.11 1.02
N LYS A 15 4.03 -11.65 2.19
CA LYS A 15 3.22 -12.85 2.34
C LYS A 15 1.74 -12.55 2.09
N GLY A 16 1.31 -11.34 2.43
CA GLY A 16 -0.05 -10.88 2.26
C GLY A 16 -0.24 -9.46 2.75
N PHE A 17 -1.46 -8.97 2.58
CA PHE A 17 -1.87 -7.66 3.05
C PHE A 17 -3.25 -7.76 3.68
N SER A 18 -3.42 -7.11 4.83
CA SER A 18 -4.74 -6.64 5.24
C SER A 18 -4.96 -5.25 4.65
N TYR A 19 -6.22 -4.92 4.34
CA TYR A 19 -6.52 -3.67 3.65
C TYR A 19 -7.86 -3.06 4.06
N GLU A 20 -7.94 -1.75 3.91
CA GLU A 20 -9.16 -0.96 4.04
C GLU A 20 -9.25 0.01 2.86
N ALA A 21 -10.42 0.09 2.22
CA ALA A 21 -10.68 1.00 1.10
C ALA A 21 -11.68 2.07 1.53
N VAL A 22 -11.28 3.34 1.47
CA VAL A 22 -12.07 4.50 1.89
C VAL A 22 -12.15 5.48 0.73
N ARG A 23 -13.37 5.97 0.44
CA ARG A 23 -13.52 7.03 -0.56
C ARG A 23 -12.86 8.30 -0.04
N ARG A 24 -11.90 8.84 -0.80
CA ARG A 24 -11.27 10.12 -0.49
C ARG A 24 -12.12 11.27 -1.01
N ASP A 25 -12.50 11.20 -2.29
CA ASP A 25 -13.28 12.24 -2.97
C ASP A 25 -13.99 11.70 -4.24
N ASP A 26 -14.37 12.60 -5.14
CA ASP A 26 -15.04 12.29 -6.42
C ASP A 26 -14.14 11.62 -7.46
N GLN A 27 -12.84 11.49 -7.21
CA GLN A 27 -11.88 10.91 -8.15
C GLN A 27 -11.10 9.73 -7.54
N TRP A 28 -10.89 9.75 -6.22
CA TRP A 28 -9.94 8.87 -5.56
C TRP A 28 -10.56 8.01 -4.45
N VAL A 29 -10.01 6.81 -4.32
CA VAL A 29 -10.19 5.89 -3.20
C VAL A 29 -8.82 5.62 -2.60
N ASP A 30 -8.72 5.79 -1.30
CA ASP A 30 -7.57 5.45 -0.50
C ASP A 30 -7.65 4.00 -0.10
N VAL A 31 -6.61 3.23 -0.41
CA VAL A 31 -6.49 1.83 0.01
C VAL A 31 -5.29 1.72 0.94
N THR A 32 -5.55 1.69 2.24
CA THR A 32 -4.51 1.47 3.25
C THR A 32 -4.20 -0.02 3.31
N LEU A 33 -2.94 -0.37 3.14
CA LEU A 33 -2.43 -1.75 3.16
C LEU A 33 -1.52 -1.91 4.38
N LYS A 34 -1.82 -2.88 5.25
CA LYS A 34 -0.87 -3.34 6.27
C LYS A 34 -0.22 -4.63 5.77
N ALA A 35 1.09 -4.56 5.56
CA ALA A 35 1.87 -5.62 4.96
C ALA A 35 2.29 -6.66 5.99
N GLU A 36 2.12 -7.93 5.64
CA GLU A 36 2.75 -9.05 6.33
C GLU A 36 3.95 -9.51 5.50
N THR A 37 5.15 -9.48 6.08
CA THR A 37 6.38 -9.90 5.38
C THR A 37 6.75 -11.35 5.70
N GLU A 38 7.50 -11.98 4.80
CA GLU A 38 8.14 -13.26 5.08
C GLU A 38 9.20 -13.12 6.19
N GLU A 39 9.48 -14.22 6.91
CA GLU A 39 10.43 -14.24 8.03
C GLU A 39 11.88 -13.96 7.60
N ASP A 40 12.22 -14.25 6.34
CA ASP A 40 13.56 -14.01 5.78
C ASP A 40 13.80 -12.55 5.35
N THR A 41 12.73 -11.75 5.24
CA THR A 41 12.80 -10.32 4.89
C THR A 41 11.90 -9.50 5.83
N PRO A 42 12.25 -9.40 7.12
CA PRO A 42 11.46 -8.63 8.08
C PRO A 42 11.49 -7.14 7.74
N LEU A 43 10.46 -6.41 8.21
CA LEU A 43 10.46 -4.95 8.17
C LEU A 43 11.69 -4.38 8.91
N PRO A 44 12.21 -3.22 8.46
CA PRO A 44 13.18 -2.45 9.22
C PRO A 44 12.76 -2.27 10.68
N LEU A 45 13.71 -2.44 11.60
CA LEU A 45 13.46 -2.44 13.06
C LEU A 45 13.03 -1.08 13.61
N ASP A 46 13.25 -0.01 12.86
CA ASP A 46 12.88 1.35 13.22
C ASP A 46 11.45 1.72 12.81
N LEU A 47 10.74 0.85 12.07
CA LEU A 47 9.31 1.03 11.77
C LEU A 47 8.45 0.47 12.89
N ILE A 48 7.46 1.25 13.32
CA ILE A 48 6.59 0.93 14.45
C ILE A 48 5.23 0.42 13.97
N ASP A 49 4.57 1.12 13.05
CA ASP A 49 3.30 0.74 12.42
C ASP A 49 3.36 1.03 10.92
N PHE A 50 4.11 0.18 10.21
CA PHE A 50 4.28 0.31 8.77
C PHE A 50 2.98 0.01 8.01
N SER A 51 2.60 0.94 7.13
CA SER A 51 1.53 0.72 6.17
C SER A 51 1.87 1.37 4.82
N ILE A 52 1.11 0.99 3.80
CA ILE A 52 1.23 1.56 2.45
C ILE A 52 -0.13 2.11 2.05
N MET A 53 -0.20 3.39 1.74
CA MET A 53 -1.39 4.02 1.17
C MET A 53 -1.32 3.96 -0.34
N ALA A 54 -2.21 3.18 -0.94
CA ALA A 54 -2.39 3.16 -2.39
C ALA A 54 -3.58 4.04 -2.79
N ILE A 55 -3.27 5.15 -3.46
CA ILE A 55 -4.29 6.05 -4.00
C ILE A 55 -4.73 5.47 -5.34
N CYS A 56 -6.00 5.10 -5.43
CA CYS A 56 -6.58 4.44 -6.58
C CYS A 56 -7.68 5.29 -7.23
N THR A 57 -7.80 5.20 -8.55
CA THR A 57 -9.03 5.63 -9.25
C THR A 57 -10.24 4.83 -8.75
N HIS A 58 -11.45 5.31 -9.02
CA HIS A 58 -12.69 4.56 -8.76
C HIS A 58 -12.79 3.23 -9.53
N ASN A 59 -11.99 3.04 -10.58
CA ASN A 59 -11.87 1.78 -11.32
C ASN A 59 -10.75 0.86 -10.77
N GLY A 60 -10.18 1.18 -9.61
CA GLY A 60 -9.16 0.36 -8.95
C GLY A 60 -7.79 0.37 -9.59
N HIS A 61 -7.49 1.34 -10.46
CA HIS A 61 -6.13 1.59 -10.94
C HIS A 61 -5.32 2.42 -9.93
N PRO A 62 -4.20 1.89 -9.37
CA PRO A 62 -3.31 2.66 -8.51
C PRO A 62 -2.61 3.77 -9.28
N ILE A 63 -2.62 4.99 -8.73
CA ILE A 63 -1.92 6.16 -9.31
C ILE A 63 -0.71 6.58 -8.49
N GLN A 64 -0.69 6.25 -7.20
CA GLN A 64 0.37 6.60 -6.28
C GLN A 64 0.41 5.60 -5.13
N LEU A 65 1.61 5.28 -4.67
CA LEU A 65 1.87 4.50 -3.47
C LEU A 65 2.68 5.39 -2.51
N VAL A 66 2.26 5.46 -1.25
CA VAL A 66 2.95 6.20 -0.19
C VAL A 66 3.21 5.24 0.96
N THR A 67 4.44 5.19 1.44
CA THR A 67 4.83 4.42 2.62
C THR A 67 4.61 5.27 3.86
N LEU A 68 3.95 4.70 4.86
CA LEU A 68 3.63 5.37 6.10
C LEU A 68 4.20 4.59 7.27
N ASP A 69 4.59 5.31 8.32
CA ASP A 69 4.86 4.78 9.65
C ASP A 69 4.09 5.62 10.65
N GLU A 70 3.30 4.98 11.52
CA GLU A 70 2.38 5.67 12.45
C GLU A 70 1.46 6.69 11.72
N ASP A 71 0.92 6.28 10.57
CA ASP A 71 0.08 7.10 9.66
C ASP A 71 0.75 8.38 9.12
N CYS A 72 2.08 8.50 9.26
CA CYS A 72 2.88 9.61 8.77
C CYS A 72 3.81 9.16 7.62
N ASP A 73 4.03 10.02 6.63
CA ASP A 73 4.98 9.73 5.54
C ASP A 73 6.38 9.45 6.10
N CYS A 74 7.00 8.38 5.61
CA CYS A 74 8.28 7.90 6.15
C CYS A 74 9.42 7.97 5.12
N GLU A 75 10.67 7.83 5.61
CA GLU A 75 11.88 7.97 4.78
C GLU A 75 12.15 6.77 3.86
N TYR A 76 11.35 5.72 3.98
CA TYR A 76 11.49 4.51 3.18
C TYR A 76 10.78 4.67 1.85
N GLN A 77 11.35 4.07 0.81
CA GLN A 77 10.73 3.97 -0.51
C GLN A 77 10.58 2.51 -0.89
N LEU A 78 9.52 2.22 -1.63
CA LEU A 78 9.31 0.91 -2.22
C LEU A 78 10.25 0.72 -3.40
N THR A 79 10.81 -0.48 -3.49
CA THR A 79 11.53 -0.98 -4.67
C THR A 79 10.53 -1.31 -5.78
N GLU A 80 11.00 -1.41 -7.03
CA GLU A 80 10.14 -1.82 -8.15
C GLU A 80 9.48 -3.18 -7.91
N TRP A 81 10.19 -4.12 -7.28
CA TRP A 81 9.67 -5.45 -6.98
C TRP A 81 8.55 -5.44 -5.92
N GLU A 82 8.65 -4.56 -4.92
CA GLU A 82 7.60 -4.35 -3.92
C GLU A 82 6.37 -3.69 -4.54
N ILE A 83 6.57 -2.70 -5.41
CA ILE A 83 5.50 -2.03 -6.16
C ILE A 83 4.74 -3.05 -7.02
N ASP A 84 5.44 -3.97 -7.69
CA ASP A 84 4.81 -5.01 -8.50
C ASP A 84 3.95 -5.97 -7.66
N GLN A 85 4.42 -6.41 -6.49
CA GLN A 85 3.65 -7.23 -5.56
C GLN A 85 2.37 -6.51 -5.08
N ILE A 86 2.49 -5.24 -4.70
CA ILE A 86 1.36 -4.42 -4.25
C ILE A 86 0.33 -4.24 -5.38
N ASN A 87 0.81 -3.91 -6.59
CA ASN A 87 -0.06 -3.75 -7.75
C ASN A 87 -0.74 -5.06 -8.14
N ALA A 88 -0.07 -6.21 -7.98
CA ALA A 88 -0.68 -7.51 -8.18
C ALA A 88 -1.79 -7.77 -7.15
N PHE A 89 -1.55 -7.44 -5.88
CA PHE A 89 -2.54 -7.56 -4.81
C PHE A 89 -3.77 -6.69 -5.05
N ILE A 90 -3.58 -5.41 -5.40
CA ILE A 90 -4.68 -4.47 -5.67
C ILE A 90 -5.54 -4.94 -6.85
N ARG A 91 -4.93 -5.60 -7.84
CA ARG A 91 -5.63 -6.15 -9.02
C ARG A 91 -6.47 -7.40 -8.73
N THR A 92 -6.43 -7.95 -7.52
CA THR A 92 -7.29 -9.08 -7.17
C THR A 92 -8.77 -8.68 -7.15
N ASP A 93 -9.66 -9.58 -7.54
CA ASP A 93 -11.11 -9.33 -7.60
C ASP A 93 -11.67 -8.82 -6.26
N LYS A 94 -11.14 -9.34 -5.15
CA LYS A 94 -11.57 -8.98 -3.79
C LYS A 94 -11.25 -7.51 -3.48
N VAL A 95 -10.07 -7.03 -3.85
CA VAL A 95 -9.64 -5.65 -3.58
C VAL A 95 -10.32 -4.69 -4.57
N GLN A 96 -10.40 -5.07 -5.85
CA GLN A 96 -11.13 -4.30 -6.87
C GLN A 96 -12.60 -4.08 -6.49
N ALA A 97 -13.29 -5.12 -6.02
CA ALA A 97 -14.67 -5.01 -5.55
C ALA A 97 -14.80 -4.04 -4.36
N ALA A 98 -13.85 -4.06 -3.42
CA ALA A 98 -13.84 -3.13 -2.29
C ALA A 98 -13.64 -1.68 -2.73
N ILE A 99 -12.73 -1.42 -3.67
CA ILE A 99 -12.49 -0.09 -4.23
C ILE A 99 -13.73 0.45 -4.93
N ILE A 100 -14.35 -0.35 -5.79
CA ILE A 100 -15.58 0.03 -6.51
C ILE A 100 -16.73 0.29 -5.54
N SER A 101 -16.87 -0.54 -4.50
CA SER A 101 -17.86 -0.35 -3.44
C SER A 101 -17.65 0.95 -2.67
N ALA A 102 -16.40 1.25 -2.29
CA ALA A 102 -16.05 2.49 -1.60
C ALA A 102 -16.37 3.71 -2.48
N ALA A 103 -15.96 3.70 -3.75
CA ALA A 103 -16.25 4.77 -4.70
C ALA A 103 -17.75 5.02 -4.90
N SER A 104 -18.56 3.97 -4.84
CA SER A 104 -20.01 4.05 -5.04
C SER A 104 -20.79 4.51 -3.80
N THR A 105 -20.13 4.60 -2.65
CA THR A 105 -20.78 5.05 -1.42
C THR A 105 -20.97 6.57 -1.49
N VAL A 106 -22.21 7.00 -1.60
CA VAL A 106 -22.60 8.41 -1.49
C VAL A 106 -22.89 8.67 -0.02
N GLU A 107 -22.11 9.54 0.62
CA GLU A 107 -22.45 10.04 1.94
C GLU A 107 -23.83 10.70 1.85
N SER A 108 -24.80 10.13 2.59
CA SER A 108 -26.20 10.55 2.60
C SER A 108 -26.44 11.70 3.57
#